data_AF-R6TXC1-F1
#
_entry.id   AF-R6TXC1-F1
#
_cell.length_a   1.000
_cell.length_b   1.000
_cell.length_c   1.000
_cell.angle_alpha   90.00
_cell.angle_beta   90.00
_cell.angle_gamma   90.00
#
_symmetry.space_group_name_H-M   'P 1'
#
loop_
_entity.id
_entity.type
_entity.pdbx_description
1 polymer ?
#
loop_
_entity_poly.entity_id
_entity_poly.type
_entity_poly.pdbx_seq_one_letter_code
_entity_poly.pdbx_strand_id
1 'polypeptide(L)'
;MRRYKVSYFFGQAFRGMWRNGMMTLASVTVLLSCLIVMGCFSMLVVNIDFNLGQLKNLNEIVAFADTDKPYAADSAAPLAPAVRADGKTFLGWSTDPDATAAEYQPGSSFRVTGDKAVCGVITVYAVWEGGVTRDGLKIRYSAAGIAVDGKLPDDADAAADESYALAEAPEARSSAIEFVGWALVPDADENTKLYAPGDEYKVSAADAKGGVITFYAIWSTPASFSEYALVYDSNGVDCEMPTDSAVRLGNIKKKLDGLENIAENGIKFVSKEETLESEKEKLKDYPSLLATLEEGDNPYPDSFVITYKDNASVSALNLQLKNIDGIYKTRCRADIAENIQNLKNGIILIFTWFMAILFIVSIFVIINTVKLAVVGRSKEITIMRYVGATKWFIALPFELEGIIIGLFSGLAAFFLQWYMYGYVQKMVMTDIQMIKVMPFGDIRIILLAGCVVIGALTGFIGSRIAIRKYLKA
;
A
#
# COMPACT_ATOMS: atom_id res chain seq x y z
N MET A 1 61.76 -38.99 5.72
CA MET A 1 60.43 -38.85 6.36
C MET A 1 59.52 -39.97 5.89
N ARG A 2 59.13 -40.89 6.78
CA ARG A 2 58.27 -42.05 6.44
C ARG A 2 56.89 -41.51 6.06
N ARG A 3 56.46 -41.70 4.80
CA ARG A 3 55.10 -41.31 4.35
C ARG A 3 54.08 -42.16 5.10
N TYR A 4 53.52 -41.63 6.18
CA TYR A 4 52.39 -42.26 6.85
C TYR A 4 51.22 -42.30 5.86
N LYS A 5 50.68 -43.49 5.59
CA LYS A 5 49.51 -43.61 4.71
C LYS A 5 48.31 -42.99 5.42
N VAL A 6 47.81 -41.87 4.91
CA VAL A 6 46.63 -41.15 5.44
C VAL A 6 45.43 -42.10 5.62
N SER A 7 45.30 -43.11 4.76
CA SER A 7 44.28 -44.16 4.84
C SER A 7 44.29 -44.95 6.16
N TYR A 8 45.44 -45.07 6.83
CA TYR A 8 45.52 -45.71 8.15
C TYR A 8 44.69 -44.96 9.19
N PHE A 9 44.79 -43.63 9.22
CA PHE A 9 44.09 -42.80 10.20
C PHE A 9 42.59 -42.76 9.95
N PHE A 10 42.16 -42.68 8.68
CA PHE A 10 40.75 -42.81 8.31
C PHE A 10 40.19 -44.18 8.69
N GLY A 11 40.92 -45.26 8.40
CA GLY A 11 40.51 -46.61 8.76
C GLY A 11 40.46 -46.84 10.27
N GLN A 12 41.28 -46.13 11.06
CA GLN A 12 41.22 -46.13 12.51
C GLN A 12 40.04 -45.30 13.04
N ALA A 13 39.77 -44.13 12.47
CA ALA A 13 38.64 -43.29 12.86
C ALA A 13 37.31 -44.01 12.62
N PHE A 14 37.15 -44.66 11.46
CA PHE A 14 35.93 -45.41 11.13
C PHE A 14 35.70 -46.62 12.04
N ARG A 15 36.76 -47.40 12.31
CA ARG A 15 36.68 -48.52 13.27
C ARG A 15 36.39 -48.05 14.69
N GLY A 16 36.95 -46.91 15.09
CA GLY A 16 36.65 -46.27 16.38
C GLY A 16 35.17 -45.94 16.51
N MET A 17 34.63 -45.27 15.49
CA MET A 17 33.22 -44.90 15.39
C MET A 17 32.27 -46.10 15.53
N TRP A 18 32.55 -47.18 14.79
CA TRP A 18 31.70 -48.37 14.78
C TRP A 18 31.70 -49.09 16.13
N ARG A 19 32.84 -49.11 16.81
CA ARG A 19 32.98 -49.74 18.13
C ARG A 19 32.22 -48.98 19.22
N ASN A 20 32.09 -47.65 19.09
CA ASN A 20 31.30 -46.78 19.97
C ASN A 20 29.99 -46.30 19.30
N GLY A 21 29.38 -47.15 18.47
CA GLY A 21 28.29 -46.76 17.55
C GLY A 21 27.12 -46.02 18.18
N MET A 22 26.68 -46.39 19.40
CA MET A 22 25.55 -45.71 20.06
C MET A 22 25.84 -44.24 20.39
N MET A 23 27.04 -43.93 20.88
CA MET A 23 27.41 -42.56 21.25
C MET A 23 27.68 -41.71 20.01
N THR A 24 28.27 -42.31 18.98
CA THR A 24 28.41 -41.71 17.66
C THR A 24 27.05 -41.33 17.09
N LEU A 25 26.09 -42.26 17.08
CA LEU A 25 24.74 -42.03 16.57
C LEU A 25 24.02 -40.92 17.35
N ALA A 26 24.07 -40.94 18.68
CA ALA A 26 23.50 -39.88 19.50
C ALA A 26 24.08 -38.50 19.15
N SER A 27 25.38 -38.42 18.91
CA SER A 27 26.06 -37.17 18.54
C SER A 27 25.69 -36.71 17.15
N VAL A 28 25.63 -37.64 16.20
CA VAL A 28 25.22 -37.36 14.82
C VAL A 28 23.82 -36.78 14.81
N THR A 29 22.88 -37.36 15.56
CA THR A 29 21.49 -36.90 15.62
C THR A 29 21.37 -35.52 16.26
N VAL A 30 22.06 -35.25 17.38
CA VAL A 30 22.00 -33.92 18.01
C VAL A 30 22.62 -32.85 17.10
N LEU A 31 23.78 -33.15 16.50
CA LEU A 31 24.45 -32.20 15.61
C LEU A 31 23.65 -31.97 14.31
N LEU A 32 23.01 -33.02 13.79
CA LEU A 32 22.04 -32.94 12.70
C LEU A 32 20.87 -32.02 13.08
N SER A 33 20.26 -32.19 14.24
CA SER A 33 19.17 -31.32 14.71
C SER A 33 19.63 -29.87 14.83
N CYS A 34 20.82 -29.61 15.37
CA CYS A 34 21.38 -28.26 15.44
C CYS A 34 21.57 -27.64 14.05
N LEU A 35 22.14 -28.39 13.09
CA LEU A 35 22.35 -27.92 11.71
C LEU A 35 21.03 -27.71 10.96
N ILE A 36 20.01 -28.54 11.23
CA ILE A 36 18.67 -28.36 10.67
C ILE A 36 18.07 -27.04 11.12
N VAL A 37 18.05 -26.81 12.43
CA VAL A 37 17.50 -25.58 13.01
C VAL A 37 18.23 -24.35 12.49
N MET A 38 19.57 -24.41 12.42
CA MET A 38 20.38 -23.32 11.86
C MET A 38 20.06 -23.04 10.39
N GLY A 39 20.01 -24.07 9.53
CA GLY A 39 19.73 -23.85 8.12
C GLY A 39 18.27 -23.49 7.82
N CYS A 40 17.30 -23.97 8.61
CA CYS A 40 15.90 -23.52 8.53
C CYS A 40 15.80 -22.01 8.78
N PHE A 41 16.50 -21.51 9.81
CA PHE A 41 16.53 -20.08 10.08
C PHE A 41 17.24 -19.29 8.97
N SER A 42 18.37 -19.78 8.48
CA SER A 42 19.08 -19.15 7.36
C SER A 42 18.20 -19.07 6.11
N MET A 43 17.48 -20.14 5.78
CA MET A 43 16.52 -20.15 4.67
C MET A 43 15.38 -19.15 4.88
N LEU A 44 14.85 -19.03 6.10
CA LEU A 44 13.83 -18.03 6.43
C LEU A 44 14.33 -16.60 6.18
N VAL A 45 15.55 -16.28 6.63
CA VAL A 45 16.14 -14.94 6.41
C VAL A 45 16.32 -14.66 4.91
N VAL A 46 16.86 -15.61 4.15
CA VAL A 46 17.04 -15.46 2.70
C VAL A 46 15.71 -15.24 1.98
N ASN A 47 14.64 -15.92 2.40
CA ASN A 47 13.31 -15.71 1.83
C ASN A 47 12.72 -14.35 2.20
N ILE A 48 12.95 -13.86 3.42
CA ILE A 48 12.56 -12.49 3.80
C ILE A 48 13.31 -11.48 2.92
N ASP A 49 14.62 -11.65 2.72
CA ASP A 49 15.42 -10.77 1.86
C ASP A 49 14.95 -10.80 0.40
N PHE A 50 14.59 -11.97 -0.12
CA PHE A 50 14.00 -12.12 -1.45
C PHE A 50 12.71 -11.31 -1.59
N ASN A 51 11.77 -11.46 -0.65
CA ASN A 51 10.50 -10.74 -0.67
C ASN A 51 10.69 -9.23 -0.44
N LEU A 52 11.61 -8.83 0.44
CA LEU A 52 11.98 -7.43 0.64
C LEU A 52 12.56 -6.80 -0.64
N GLY A 53 13.39 -7.53 -1.39
CA GLY A 53 13.90 -7.07 -2.69
C GLY A 53 12.79 -6.81 -3.70
N GLN A 54 11.78 -7.67 -3.74
CA GLN A 54 10.60 -7.48 -4.61
C GLN A 54 9.79 -6.25 -4.21
N LEU A 55 9.67 -5.97 -2.91
CA LEU A 55 8.98 -4.76 -2.42
C LEU A 55 9.75 -3.47 -2.71
N LYS A 56 11.08 -3.50 -2.60
CA LYS A 56 11.95 -2.33 -2.83
C LYS A 56 12.12 -1.95 -4.29
N ASN A 57 11.98 -2.90 -5.22
CA ASN A 57 12.13 -2.65 -6.65
C ASN A 57 10.93 -1.94 -7.29
N LEU A 58 9.84 -1.74 -6.54
CA LEU A 58 8.67 -1.02 -7.01
C LEU A 58 8.72 0.41 -6.46
N ASN A 59 9.26 1.30 -7.28
CA ASN A 59 9.41 2.71 -6.94
C ASN A 59 8.07 3.46 -7.06
N GLU A 60 7.01 2.98 -6.43
CA GLU A 60 5.66 3.55 -6.53
C GLU A 60 5.09 3.95 -5.16
N ILE A 61 4.47 5.13 -5.11
CA ILE A 61 3.60 5.58 -4.03
C ILE A 61 2.22 5.85 -4.64
N VAL A 62 1.18 5.30 -4.03
CA VAL A 62 -0.20 5.60 -4.43
C VAL A 62 -0.77 6.64 -3.47
N ALA A 63 -1.14 7.80 -4.00
CA ALA A 63 -1.84 8.84 -3.27
C ALA A 63 -3.34 8.79 -3.60
N PHE A 64 -4.18 8.56 -2.61
CA PHE A 64 -5.63 8.50 -2.77
C PHE A 64 -6.22 9.90 -2.55
N ALA A 65 -6.97 10.37 -3.54
CA ALA A 65 -7.65 11.65 -3.53
C ALA A 65 -9.13 11.43 -3.22
N ASP A 66 -9.64 12.10 -2.18
CA ASP A 66 -11.06 12.08 -1.85
C ASP A 66 -11.67 13.42 -2.23
N THR A 67 -12.05 13.50 -3.49
CA THR A 67 -12.57 14.73 -4.10
C THR A 67 -14.09 14.83 -4.06
N ASP A 68 -14.79 13.75 -3.68
CA ASP A 68 -16.25 13.75 -3.54
C ASP A 68 -16.69 14.21 -2.14
N LYS A 69 -15.75 14.26 -1.18
CA LYS A 69 -16.03 14.77 0.16
C LYS A 69 -16.37 16.27 0.14
N PRO A 70 -17.49 16.69 0.74
CA PRO A 70 -17.84 18.11 0.92
C PRO A 70 -16.76 18.92 1.66
N TYR A 71 -16.80 20.23 1.47
CA TYR A 71 -15.92 21.18 2.16
C TYR A 71 -16.39 21.44 3.59
N ALA A 72 -15.46 21.46 4.54
CA ALA A 72 -15.77 21.99 5.88
C ALA A 72 -16.00 23.50 5.83
N ALA A 73 -16.81 24.02 6.77
CA ALA A 73 -16.92 25.46 7.00
C ALA A 73 -15.52 26.11 7.15
N ASP A 74 -15.35 27.32 6.61
CA ASP A 74 -14.12 28.11 6.61
C ASP A 74 -12.92 27.52 5.84
N SER A 75 -13.09 26.38 5.15
CA SER A 75 -12.04 25.82 4.30
C SER A 75 -11.88 26.60 2.99
N ALA A 76 -10.75 26.43 2.31
CA ALA A 76 -10.51 27.02 1.01
C ALA A 76 -10.90 26.03 -0.10
N ALA A 77 -11.88 26.40 -0.92
CA ALA A 77 -12.25 25.66 -2.12
C ALA A 77 -11.55 26.25 -3.35
N PRO A 78 -10.70 25.48 -4.08
CA PRO A 78 -10.16 25.96 -5.34
C PRO A 78 -11.27 26.12 -6.38
N LEU A 79 -11.26 27.27 -7.06
CA LEU A 79 -12.16 27.53 -8.18
C LEU A 79 -11.55 27.06 -9.48
N ALA A 80 -12.41 26.72 -10.43
CA ALA A 80 -11.99 26.30 -11.74
C ALA A 80 -11.17 27.39 -12.46
N PRO A 81 -10.21 27.00 -13.33
CA PRO A 81 -9.54 27.92 -14.24
C PRO A 81 -10.51 28.48 -15.29
N ALA A 82 -9.99 29.22 -16.27
CA ALA A 82 -10.82 29.85 -17.29
C ALA A 82 -11.69 28.83 -18.04
N VAL A 83 -13.01 29.04 -18.02
CA VAL A 83 -13.99 28.27 -18.78
C VAL A 83 -14.04 28.79 -20.21
N ARG A 84 -14.22 27.88 -21.18
CA ARG A 84 -14.34 28.24 -22.59
C ARG A 84 -15.80 28.20 -23.01
N ALA A 85 -16.24 29.26 -23.68
CA ALA A 85 -17.52 29.32 -24.37
C ALA A 85 -17.33 30.04 -25.71
N ASP A 86 -17.99 29.56 -26.76
CA ASP A 86 -17.86 30.15 -28.09
C ASP A 86 -18.48 31.55 -28.13
N GLY A 87 -17.67 32.54 -28.53
CA GLY A 87 -18.12 33.93 -28.69
C GLY A 87 -18.36 34.72 -27.39
N LYS A 88 -17.98 34.18 -26.23
CA LYS A 88 -18.06 34.88 -24.93
C LYS A 88 -16.71 34.86 -24.20
N THR A 89 -16.34 35.99 -23.60
CA THR A 89 -15.12 36.09 -22.78
C THR A 89 -15.46 35.82 -21.32
N PHE A 90 -14.81 34.82 -20.72
CA PHE A 90 -14.95 34.51 -19.29
C PHE A 90 -14.11 35.48 -18.44
N LEU A 91 -14.74 36.15 -17.47
CA LEU A 91 -14.08 37.13 -16.60
C LEU A 91 -13.70 36.54 -15.22
N GLY A 92 -14.43 35.54 -14.74
CA GLY A 92 -14.20 34.91 -13.45
C GLY A 92 -15.49 34.43 -12.79
N TRP A 93 -15.46 34.24 -11.48
CA TRP A 93 -16.56 33.67 -10.70
C TRP A 93 -17.17 34.68 -9.74
N SER A 94 -18.44 34.48 -9.39
CA SER A 94 -19.16 35.22 -8.37
C SER A 94 -20.06 34.29 -7.57
N THR A 95 -20.29 34.59 -6.28
CA THR A 95 -21.36 33.94 -5.50
C THR A 95 -22.73 34.57 -5.71
N ASP A 96 -22.74 35.79 -6.23
CA ASP A 96 -23.95 36.50 -6.66
C ASP A 96 -24.24 36.20 -8.14
N PRO A 97 -25.41 35.60 -8.48
CA PRO A 97 -25.80 35.35 -9.87
C PRO A 97 -25.96 36.62 -10.72
N ASP A 98 -26.25 37.77 -10.07
CA ASP A 98 -26.46 39.07 -10.73
C ASP A 98 -25.18 39.89 -10.90
N ALA A 99 -24.01 39.33 -10.53
CA ALA A 99 -22.76 40.06 -10.58
C ALA A 99 -22.36 40.45 -12.00
N THR A 100 -22.11 41.75 -12.18
CA THR A 100 -21.60 42.33 -13.45
C THR A 100 -20.07 42.34 -13.52
N ALA A 101 -19.40 42.01 -12.43
CA ALA A 101 -17.95 41.89 -12.33
C ALA A 101 -17.60 40.64 -11.50
N ALA A 102 -16.50 39.97 -11.86
CA ALA A 102 -16.05 38.78 -11.13
C ALA A 102 -15.53 39.16 -9.74
N GLU A 103 -16.01 38.45 -8.72
CA GLU A 103 -15.50 38.53 -7.34
C GLU A 103 -14.19 37.74 -7.20
N TYR A 104 -14.09 36.63 -7.94
CA TYR A 104 -12.98 35.70 -7.87
C TYR A 104 -12.36 35.49 -9.25
N GLN A 105 -11.04 35.56 -9.31
CA GLN A 105 -10.30 35.33 -10.55
C GLN A 105 -10.32 33.84 -10.94
N PRO A 106 -10.21 33.50 -12.23
CA PRO A 106 -10.09 32.12 -12.67
C PRO A 106 -8.92 31.41 -11.98
N GLY A 107 -9.18 30.24 -11.37
CA GLY A 107 -8.18 29.45 -10.66
C GLY A 107 -7.78 29.96 -9.27
N SER A 108 -8.44 31.00 -8.74
CA SER A 108 -8.26 31.41 -7.34
C SER A 108 -8.95 30.45 -6.36
N SER A 109 -8.85 30.70 -5.07
CA SER A 109 -9.62 29.96 -4.05
C SER A 109 -10.76 30.82 -3.50
N PHE A 110 -11.90 30.19 -3.29
CA PHE A 110 -13.04 30.70 -2.54
C PHE A 110 -12.95 30.22 -1.08
N ARG A 111 -13.31 31.07 -0.12
CA ARG A 111 -13.43 30.64 1.28
C ARG A 111 -14.86 30.18 1.52
N VAL A 112 -15.03 28.93 1.92
CA VAL A 112 -16.32 28.30 2.13
C VAL A 112 -17.01 28.90 3.36
N THR A 113 -18.08 29.65 3.13
CA THR A 113 -18.87 30.30 4.17
C THR A 113 -20.35 29.93 4.04
N GLY A 114 -21.00 29.69 5.17
CA GLY A 114 -22.37 29.20 5.20
C GLY A 114 -23.43 30.21 4.78
N ASP A 115 -23.11 31.51 4.82
CA ASP A 115 -23.98 32.60 4.37
C ASP A 115 -24.19 32.63 2.85
N LYS A 116 -23.35 31.90 2.10
CA LYS A 116 -23.45 31.75 0.64
C LYS A 116 -24.05 30.42 0.22
N ALA A 117 -24.47 29.59 1.17
CA ALA A 117 -24.94 28.24 0.92
C ALA A 117 -26.47 28.16 1.03
N VAL A 118 -27.09 27.59 0.00
CA VAL A 118 -28.49 27.19 0.04
C VAL A 118 -28.53 25.68 0.31
N CYS A 119 -29.12 25.30 1.45
CA CYS A 119 -29.22 23.91 1.89
C CYS A 119 -27.90 23.11 1.83
N GLY A 120 -26.80 23.75 2.21
CA GLY A 120 -25.48 23.12 2.24
C GLY A 120 -24.76 23.11 0.89
N VAL A 121 -25.27 23.81 -0.13
CA VAL A 121 -24.61 23.93 -1.44
C VAL A 121 -24.34 25.38 -1.80
N ILE A 122 -23.11 25.63 -2.19
CA ILE A 122 -22.63 26.94 -2.65
C ILE A 122 -22.55 26.86 -4.17
N THR A 123 -23.24 27.78 -4.85
CA THR A 123 -23.17 27.90 -6.31
C THR A 123 -22.27 29.07 -6.68
N VAL A 124 -21.30 28.82 -7.56
CA VAL A 124 -20.49 29.87 -8.17
C VAL A 124 -20.90 30.07 -9.62
N TYR A 125 -21.27 31.30 -9.94
CA TYR A 125 -21.78 31.73 -11.22
C TYR A 125 -20.65 32.29 -12.08
N ALA A 126 -20.60 31.86 -13.33
CA ALA A 126 -19.67 32.42 -14.32
C ALA A 126 -20.05 33.87 -14.67
N VAL A 127 -19.06 34.77 -14.64
CA VAL A 127 -19.22 36.16 -15.08
C VAL A 127 -18.62 36.32 -16.47
N TRP A 128 -19.44 36.81 -17.41
CA TRP A 128 -19.08 36.94 -18.83
C TRP A 128 -19.01 38.41 -19.27
N GLU A 129 -18.05 38.72 -20.14
CA GLU A 129 -17.93 40.05 -20.76
C GLU A 129 -19.16 40.40 -21.60
N GLY A 130 -19.69 41.61 -21.43
CA GLY A 130 -20.89 42.08 -22.14
C GLY A 130 -22.21 41.50 -21.63
N GLY A 131 -22.19 40.75 -20.52
CA GLY A 131 -23.35 40.10 -19.95
C GLY A 131 -23.88 38.96 -20.80
N VAL A 132 -24.88 38.26 -20.28
CA VAL A 132 -25.60 37.22 -21.01
C VAL A 132 -26.64 37.96 -21.87
N THR A 133 -26.64 37.72 -23.17
CA THR A 133 -27.61 38.32 -24.09
C THR A 133 -28.12 37.17 -24.93
N ARG A 134 -29.31 36.70 -24.63
CA ARG A 134 -30.03 35.66 -25.39
C ARG A 134 -31.07 36.33 -26.28
N ASP A 135 -31.26 35.78 -27.48
CA ASP A 135 -32.41 36.12 -28.32
C ASP A 135 -33.66 35.47 -27.71
N GLY A 136 -34.60 36.28 -27.24
CA GLY A 136 -35.82 35.82 -26.57
C GLY A 136 -35.65 35.57 -25.06
N LEU A 137 -36.77 35.30 -24.38
CA LEU A 137 -36.79 34.91 -22.96
C LEU A 137 -36.76 33.38 -22.86
N LYS A 138 -36.10 32.86 -21.84
CA LYS A 138 -36.10 31.43 -21.49
C LYS A 138 -36.41 31.26 -20.01
N ILE A 139 -37.08 30.17 -19.68
CA ILE A 139 -37.33 29.75 -18.30
C ILE A 139 -36.42 28.57 -17.98
N ARG A 140 -35.73 28.66 -16.85
CA ARG A 140 -34.81 27.65 -16.35
C ARG A 140 -35.17 27.27 -14.92
N TYR A 141 -34.90 26.03 -14.57
CA TYR A 141 -35.03 25.53 -13.20
C TYR A 141 -33.66 25.22 -12.59
N SER A 142 -33.49 25.59 -11.33
CA SER A 142 -32.33 25.25 -10.52
C SER A 142 -32.80 24.56 -9.25
N ALA A 143 -32.19 23.43 -8.91
CA ALA A 143 -32.43 22.76 -7.62
C ALA A 143 -31.82 23.52 -6.43
N ALA A 144 -31.28 24.73 -6.65
CA ALA A 144 -30.55 25.51 -5.65
C ALA A 144 -29.44 24.69 -4.97
N GLY A 145 -28.79 23.82 -5.76
CA GLY A 145 -27.70 22.96 -5.32
C GLY A 145 -28.08 21.65 -4.65
N ILE A 146 -29.36 21.38 -4.35
CA ILE A 146 -29.77 20.08 -3.80
C ILE A 146 -29.68 18.97 -4.85
N ALA A 147 -29.10 17.84 -4.46
CA ALA A 147 -29.13 16.63 -5.26
C ALA A 147 -30.58 16.11 -5.31
N VAL A 148 -31.14 16.12 -6.51
CA VAL A 148 -32.49 15.63 -6.80
C VAL A 148 -32.43 14.27 -7.48
N ASP A 149 -33.42 13.43 -7.22
CA ASP A 149 -33.60 12.19 -7.98
C ASP A 149 -34.29 12.52 -9.31
N GLY A 150 -33.69 12.07 -10.41
CA GLY A 150 -34.11 12.43 -11.77
C GLY A 150 -33.38 13.66 -12.33
N LYS A 151 -33.94 14.24 -13.40
CA LYS A 151 -33.39 15.42 -14.10
C LYS A 151 -34.35 16.59 -13.91
N LEU A 152 -33.81 17.77 -13.64
CA LEU A 152 -34.59 19.01 -13.69
C LEU A 152 -35.17 19.24 -15.10
N PRO A 153 -36.28 19.98 -15.23
CA PRO A 153 -36.83 20.34 -16.53
C PRO A 153 -35.79 21.06 -17.39
N ASP A 154 -35.80 20.77 -18.69
CA ASP A 154 -34.97 21.46 -19.66
C ASP A 154 -35.40 22.94 -19.80
N ASP A 155 -34.46 23.81 -20.21
CA ASP A 155 -34.75 25.22 -20.50
C ASP A 155 -35.91 25.33 -21.53
N ALA A 156 -36.92 26.13 -21.20
CA ALA A 156 -38.06 26.38 -22.08
C ALA A 156 -38.01 27.79 -22.68
N ASP A 157 -38.36 27.94 -23.96
CA ASP A 157 -38.51 29.26 -24.57
C ASP A 157 -39.79 29.94 -24.04
N ALA A 158 -39.72 31.26 -23.82
CA ALA A 158 -40.79 32.07 -23.28
C ALA A 158 -40.93 33.40 -24.03
N ALA A 159 -42.14 33.94 -24.06
CA ALA A 159 -42.43 35.25 -24.61
C ALA A 159 -42.93 36.20 -23.51
N ALA A 160 -42.54 37.47 -23.60
CA ALA A 160 -42.94 38.47 -22.64
C ALA A 160 -44.47 38.61 -22.60
N ASP A 161 -45.01 38.81 -21.39
CA ASP A 161 -46.44 38.94 -21.10
C ASP A 161 -47.31 37.68 -21.28
N GLU A 162 -46.75 36.55 -21.69
CA GLU A 162 -47.47 35.26 -21.73
C GLU A 162 -47.49 34.57 -20.35
N SER A 163 -48.53 33.76 -20.11
CA SER A 163 -48.57 32.86 -18.95
C SER A 163 -47.76 31.60 -19.23
N TYR A 164 -46.95 31.20 -18.25
CA TYR A 164 -46.19 29.95 -18.26
C TYR A 164 -46.50 29.12 -17.02
N ALA A 165 -46.86 27.84 -17.20
CA ALA A 165 -47.13 26.93 -16.09
C ALA A 165 -45.83 26.37 -15.53
N LEU A 166 -45.60 26.55 -14.23
CA LEU A 166 -44.36 26.12 -13.60
C LEU A 166 -44.27 24.60 -13.45
N ALA A 167 -43.06 24.07 -13.54
CA ALA A 167 -42.78 22.64 -13.46
C ALA A 167 -43.17 22.01 -12.11
N GLU A 168 -43.38 20.70 -12.15
CA GLU A 168 -43.65 19.87 -10.97
C GLU A 168 -42.50 19.93 -9.95
N ALA A 169 -42.82 19.60 -8.69
CA ALA A 169 -41.84 19.60 -7.61
C ALA A 169 -40.72 18.57 -7.89
N PRO A 170 -39.44 18.97 -7.84
CA PRO A 170 -38.33 18.03 -7.86
C PRO A 170 -38.25 17.23 -6.55
N GLU A 171 -37.84 15.98 -6.61
CA GLU A 171 -37.64 15.13 -5.43
C GLU A 171 -36.20 15.22 -4.95
N ALA A 172 -35.97 15.63 -3.69
CA ALA A 172 -34.64 15.58 -3.09
C ALA A 172 -34.23 14.13 -2.84
N ARG A 173 -32.96 13.79 -3.11
CA ARG A 173 -32.39 12.47 -2.80
C ARG A 173 -32.37 12.17 -1.29
N SER A 174 -32.34 13.23 -0.47
CA SER A 174 -32.44 13.11 0.99
C SER A 174 -33.88 13.27 1.44
N SER A 175 -34.39 12.25 2.14
CA SER A 175 -35.73 12.29 2.75
C SER A 175 -35.86 13.30 3.90
N ALA A 176 -34.76 13.92 4.32
CA ALA A 176 -34.75 14.95 5.36
C ALA A 176 -35.04 16.36 4.83
N ILE A 177 -35.16 16.54 3.51
CA ILE A 177 -35.32 17.83 2.84
C ILE A 177 -36.56 17.75 1.95
N GLU A 178 -37.49 18.68 2.13
CA GLU A 178 -38.77 18.72 1.41
C GLU A 178 -38.82 19.95 0.50
N PHE A 179 -39.39 19.81 -0.70
CA PHE A 179 -39.62 20.93 -1.60
C PHE A 179 -40.74 21.83 -1.06
N VAL A 180 -40.48 23.13 -0.96
CA VAL A 180 -41.40 24.14 -0.41
C VAL A 180 -42.06 24.94 -1.53
N GLY A 181 -41.35 25.24 -2.61
CA GLY A 181 -41.88 26.00 -3.74
C GLY A 181 -40.79 26.52 -4.68
N TRP A 182 -41.19 27.16 -5.77
CA TRP A 182 -40.30 27.85 -6.69
C TRP A 182 -40.20 29.33 -6.33
N ALA A 183 -39.01 29.93 -6.46
CA ALA A 183 -38.81 31.37 -6.29
C ALA A 183 -37.90 31.94 -7.38
N LEU A 184 -38.04 33.23 -7.65
CA LEU A 184 -37.16 33.94 -8.59
C LEU A 184 -35.80 34.32 -7.98
N VAL A 185 -35.62 34.06 -6.69
CA VAL A 185 -34.38 34.28 -5.95
C VAL A 185 -33.97 32.98 -5.24
N PRO A 186 -32.67 32.67 -5.14
CA PRO A 186 -32.19 31.46 -4.49
C PRO A 186 -32.35 31.50 -2.96
N ASP A 187 -32.25 32.69 -2.36
CA ASP A 187 -32.35 32.92 -0.91
C ASP A 187 -33.73 33.48 -0.56
N ALA A 188 -34.75 32.63 -0.55
CA ALA A 188 -36.09 33.05 -0.18
C ALA A 188 -36.18 33.40 1.32
N ASP A 189 -36.60 34.62 1.63
CA ASP A 189 -36.94 35.04 2.99
C ASP A 189 -38.46 34.97 3.23
N GLU A 190 -38.91 35.40 4.40
CA GLU A 190 -40.35 35.41 4.76
C GLU A 190 -41.23 36.28 3.85
N ASN A 191 -40.63 37.18 3.09
CA ASN A 191 -41.30 38.09 2.16
C ASN A 191 -41.16 37.67 0.69
N THR A 192 -40.30 36.68 0.39
CA THR A 192 -40.12 36.17 -0.96
C THR A 192 -41.39 35.46 -1.43
N LYS A 193 -41.88 35.88 -2.61
CA LYS A 193 -43.00 35.21 -3.26
C LYS A 193 -42.58 33.81 -3.71
N LEU A 194 -43.26 32.80 -3.16
CA LEU A 194 -43.16 31.41 -3.56
C LEU A 194 -44.27 31.07 -4.55
N TYR A 195 -43.93 30.25 -5.54
CA TYR A 195 -44.86 29.67 -6.50
C TYR A 195 -44.96 28.17 -6.26
N ALA A 196 -46.18 27.64 -6.24
CA ALA A 196 -46.42 26.21 -6.17
C ALA A 196 -46.14 25.54 -7.53
N PRO A 197 -45.88 24.23 -7.55
CA PRO A 197 -45.90 23.44 -8.78
C PRO A 197 -47.18 23.68 -9.58
N GLY A 198 -47.06 23.92 -10.88
CA GLY A 198 -48.20 24.18 -11.77
C GLY A 198 -48.77 25.60 -11.70
N ASP A 199 -48.28 26.50 -10.84
CA ASP A 199 -48.72 27.89 -10.82
C ASP A 199 -48.44 28.58 -12.16
N GLU A 200 -49.36 29.45 -12.60
CA GLU A 200 -49.12 30.31 -13.75
C GLU A 200 -48.26 31.51 -13.37
N TYR A 201 -47.09 31.59 -13.99
CA TYR A 201 -46.21 32.74 -13.94
C TYR A 201 -46.39 33.59 -15.19
N LYS A 202 -46.70 34.88 -15.01
CA LYS A 202 -46.73 35.84 -16.12
C LYS A 202 -45.31 36.28 -16.43
N VAL A 203 -44.83 35.89 -17.61
CA VAL A 203 -43.45 36.11 -18.06
C VAL A 203 -43.14 37.60 -18.11
N SER A 204 -42.20 38.02 -17.25
CA SER A 204 -41.76 39.40 -17.16
C SER A 204 -40.31 39.52 -17.63
N ALA A 205 -40.06 40.33 -18.66
CA ALA A 205 -38.71 40.63 -19.11
C ALA A 205 -37.86 41.31 -18.01
N ALA A 206 -38.50 41.92 -17.00
CA ALA A 206 -37.80 42.51 -15.85
C ALA A 206 -37.22 41.47 -14.89
N ASP A 207 -37.78 40.26 -14.86
CA ASP A 207 -37.32 39.15 -14.02
C ASP A 207 -36.21 38.34 -14.72
N ALA A 208 -35.99 38.61 -16.02
CA ALA A 208 -35.00 37.93 -16.82
C ALA A 208 -33.61 38.56 -16.66
N LYS A 209 -32.61 37.72 -16.42
CA LYS A 209 -31.21 38.10 -16.38
C LYS A 209 -30.53 37.54 -17.63
N GLY A 210 -30.21 38.44 -18.54
CA GLY A 210 -29.66 38.08 -19.85
C GLY A 210 -30.54 37.21 -20.72
N GLY A 211 -31.86 37.39 -20.58
CA GLY A 211 -32.88 36.60 -21.30
C GLY A 211 -33.23 35.29 -20.62
N VAL A 212 -32.79 35.02 -19.39
CA VAL A 212 -33.19 33.83 -18.62
C VAL A 212 -33.89 34.22 -17.33
N ILE A 213 -35.07 33.65 -17.11
CA ILE A 213 -35.81 33.71 -15.86
C ILE A 213 -35.56 32.38 -15.14
N THR A 214 -34.81 32.41 -14.05
CA THR A 214 -34.46 31.21 -13.30
C THR A 214 -35.38 31.04 -12.10
N PHE A 215 -36.06 29.90 -12.02
CA PHE A 215 -36.78 29.46 -10.84
C PHE A 215 -35.90 28.55 -10.00
N TYR A 216 -35.64 28.99 -8.77
CA TYR A 216 -34.89 28.24 -7.77
C TYR A 216 -35.86 27.45 -6.90
N ALA A 217 -35.56 26.16 -6.72
CA ALA A 217 -36.28 25.32 -5.78
C ALA A 217 -35.94 25.77 -4.35
N ILE A 218 -36.97 26.12 -3.58
CA ILE A 218 -36.87 26.42 -2.16
C ILE A 218 -37.17 25.14 -1.40
N TRP A 219 -36.27 24.78 -0.50
CA TRP A 219 -36.34 23.55 0.27
C TRP A 219 -36.53 23.84 1.76
N SER A 220 -37.04 22.86 2.51
CA SER A 220 -37.14 22.96 3.95
C SER A 220 -35.73 23.02 4.57
N THR A 221 -35.48 24.02 5.42
CA THR A 221 -34.15 24.28 5.98
C THR A 221 -33.89 23.44 7.24
N PRO A 222 -32.81 22.64 7.29
CA PRO A 222 -32.16 22.29 8.55
C PRO A 222 -31.40 23.51 9.09
N ALA A 223 -31.34 23.68 10.41
CA ALA A 223 -30.90 24.93 11.08
C ALA A 223 -29.42 25.35 10.87
N SER A 224 -28.55 24.48 10.37
CA SER A 224 -27.15 24.81 10.02
C SER A 224 -26.46 23.62 9.37
N PHE A 225 -25.66 23.87 8.34
CA PHE A 225 -24.76 22.86 7.75
C PHE A 225 -23.35 23.03 8.34
N SER A 226 -22.62 21.93 8.51
CA SER A 226 -21.19 21.94 8.89
C SER A 226 -20.27 21.65 7.69
N GLU A 227 -20.86 21.21 6.59
CA GLU A 227 -20.20 20.80 5.37
C GLU A 227 -20.96 21.35 4.16
N TYR A 228 -20.23 21.72 3.11
CA TYR A 228 -20.76 22.42 1.94
C TYR A 228 -20.27 21.81 0.63
N ALA A 229 -21.17 21.61 -0.32
CA ALA A 229 -20.83 21.26 -1.69
C ALA A 229 -20.62 22.53 -2.54
N LEU A 230 -19.75 22.45 -3.56
CA LEU A 230 -19.52 23.53 -4.51
C LEU A 230 -20.04 23.12 -5.90
N VAL A 231 -20.85 23.96 -6.52
CA VAL A 231 -21.42 23.74 -7.86
C VAL A 231 -21.10 24.93 -8.75
N TYR A 232 -20.82 24.65 -10.02
CA TYR A 232 -20.50 25.66 -11.03
C TYR A 232 -21.69 25.86 -11.97
N ASP A 233 -22.17 27.09 -12.08
CA ASP A 233 -23.26 27.47 -13.00
C ASP A 233 -22.71 28.38 -14.12
N SER A 234 -23.07 28.09 -15.37
CA SER A 234 -22.64 28.85 -16.54
C SER A 234 -23.26 30.24 -16.63
N ASN A 235 -24.17 30.55 -15.70
CA ASN A 235 -24.98 31.74 -15.64
C ASN A 235 -25.72 31.97 -16.96
N GLY A 236 -26.30 30.92 -17.53
CA GLY A 236 -27.05 31.03 -18.79
C GLY A 236 -26.22 31.10 -20.07
N VAL A 237 -24.91 30.84 -20.04
CA VAL A 237 -24.14 30.57 -21.27
C VAL A 237 -24.17 29.08 -21.58
N ASP A 238 -24.34 28.72 -22.86
CA ASP A 238 -24.28 27.32 -23.29
C ASP A 238 -22.81 26.89 -23.39
N CYS A 239 -22.31 26.26 -22.32
CA CYS A 239 -20.95 25.74 -22.25
C CYS A 239 -20.85 24.62 -21.21
N GLU A 240 -19.88 23.72 -21.38
CA GLU A 240 -19.60 22.69 -20.39
C GLU A 240 -18.97 23.31 -19.13
N MET A 241 -19.60 23.04 -17.98
CA MET A 241 -19.10 23.50 -16.68
C MET A 241 -18.23 22.43 -16.03
N PRO A 242 -17.13 22.81 -15.38
CA PRO A 242 -16.29 21.87 -14.65
C PRO A 242 -17.03 21.33 -13.42
N THR A 243 -16.70 20.11 -13.02
CA THR A 243 -17.12 19.57 -11.72
C THR A 243 -16.13 19.94 -10.63
N ASP A 244 -16.59 20.08 -9.38
CA ASP A 244 -15.70 20.32 -8.24
C ASP A 244 -14.60 19.26 -8.12
N SER A 245 -14.97 17.98 -8.25
CA SER A 245 -14.01 16.88 -8.23
C SER A 245 -12.91 17.05 -9.29
N ALA A 246 -13.25 17.45 -10.52
CA ALA A 246 -12.28 17.68 -11.59
C ALA A 246 -11.33 18.86 -11.28
N VAL A 247 -11.86 19.94 -10.68
CA VAL A 247 -11.04 21.10 -10.26
C VAL A 247 -10.06 20.72 -9.15
N ARG A 248 -10.53 19.96 -8.16
CA ARG A 248 -9.69 19.47 -7.05
C ARG A 248 -8.60 18.54 -7.56
N LEU A 249 -8.93 17.57 -8.43
CA LEU A 249 -7.96 16.68 -9.07
C LEU A 249 -6.90 17.46 -9.87
N GLY A 250 -7.31 18.49 -10.63
CA GLY A 250 -6.39 19.35 -11.36
C GLY A 250 -5.42 20.12 -10.45
N ASN A 251 -5.91 20.61 -9.31
CA ASN A 251 -5.08 21.29 -8.31
C ASN A 251 -4.10 20.34 -7.61
N ILE A 252 -4.54 19.13 -7.26
CA ILE A 252 -3.65 18.09 -6.73
C ILE A 252 -2.56 17.80 -7.74
N LYS A 253 -2.91 17.53 -9.01
CA LYS A 253 -1.94 17.26 -10.08
C LYS A 253 -0.91 18.38 -10.23
N LYS A 254 -1.33 19.64 -10.24
CA LYS A 254 -0.41 20.79 -10.30
C LYS A 254 0.55 20.86 -9.11
N LYS A 255 0.07 20.54 -7.89
CA LYS A 255 0.94 20.44 -6.70
C LYS A 255 1.93 19.28 -6.82
N LEU A 256 1.51 18.14 -7.37
CA LEU A 256 2.36 16.98 -7.61
C LEU A 256 3.48 17.29 -8.61
N ASP A 257 3.18 18.00 -9.70
CA ASP A 257 4.17 18.40 -10.72
C ASP A 257 5.30 19.29 -10.14
N GLY A 258 5.06 19.95 -9.00
CA GLY A 258 6.05 20.77 -8.29
C GLY A 258 6.92 20.01 -7.28
N LEU A 259 6.70 18.72 -7.06
CA LEU A 259 7.45 17.94 -6.06
C LEU A 259 8.76 17.36 -6.62
N GLU A 260 9.78 17.31 -5.77
CA GLU A 260 11.04 16.64 -6.08
C GLU A 260 10.93 15.11 -5.93
N ASN A 261 11.93 14.38 -6.41
CA ASN A 261 12.00 12.91 -6.38
C ASN A 261 10.93 12.15 -7.20
N ILE A 262 10.08 12.83 -7.98
CA ILE A 262 9.17 12.18 -8.94
C ILE A 262 9.91 11.89 -10.25
N ALA A 263 9.72 10.70 -10.82
CA ALA A 263 10.27 10.28 -12.11
C ALA A 263 9.68 11.09 -13.28
N GLU A 264 10.39 11.17 -14.39
CA GLU A 264 9.86 11.81 -15.60
C GLU A 264 8.63 11.05 -16.10
N ASN A 265 7.51 11.75 -16.35
CA ASN A 265 6.19 11.15 -16.59
C ASN A 265 5.75 10.16 -15.50
N GLY A 266 6.25 10.32 -14.27
CA GLY A 266 6.01 9.40 -13.17
C GLY A 266 4.64 9.51 -12.52
N ILE A 267 3.76 10.42 -12.95
CA ILE A 267 2.43 10.63 -12.36
C ILE A 267 1.38 10.03 -13.31
N LYS A 268 0.74 8.94 -12.89
CA LYS A 268 -0.43 8.36 -13.56
C LYS A 268 -1.68 8.60 -12.71
N PHE A 269 -2.68 9.26 -13.28
CA PHE A 269 -4.02 9.31 -12.69
C PHE A 269 -4.75 8.00 -12.98
N VAL A 270 -5.43 7.47 -11.96
CA VAL A 270 -6.26 6.27 -12.03
C VAL A 270 -7.59 6.63 -11.39
N SER A 271 -8.68 6.58 -12.17
CA SER A 271 -9.99 6.90 -11.64
C SER A 271 -10.52 5.80 -10.72
N LYS A 272 -11.51 6.14 -9.89
CA LYS A 272 -12.23 5.18 -9.08
C LYS A 272 -12.91 4.10 -9.92
N GLU A 273 -13.38 4.42 -11.13
CA GLU A 273 -13.97 3.46 -12.07
C GLU A 273 -12.92 2.51 -12.64
N GLU A 274 -11.76 3.03 -13.09
CA GLU A 274 -10.64 2.20 -13.56
C GLU A 274 -10.16 1.25 -12.43
N THR A 275 -10.12 1.75 -11.21
CA THR A 275 -9.77 0.94 -10.02
C THR A 275 -10.78 -0.17 -9.83
N LEU A 276 -12.08 0.15 -9.83
CA LEU A 276 -13.16 -0.83 -9.67
C LEU A 276 -13.10 -1.93 -10.74
N GLU A 277 -12.93 -1.58 -12.01
CA GLU A 277 -12.79 -2.55 -13.10
C GLU A 277 -11.58 -3.47 -12.90
N SER A 278 -10.42 -2.89 -12.53
CA SER A 278 -9.20 -3.67 -12.31
C SER A 278 -9.31 -4.62 -11.11
N GLU A 279 -10.06 -4.25 -10.08
CA GLU A 279 -10.30 -5.08 -8.91
C GLU A 279 -11.33 -6.18 -9.18
N LYS A 280 -12.39 -5.88 -9.96
CA LYS A 280 -13.34 -6.90 -10.44
C LYS A 280 -12.65 -8.01 -11.23
N GLU A 281 -11.69 -7.64 -12.09
CA GLU A 281 -10.90 -8.62 -12.85
C GLU A 281 -10.09 -9.55 -11.94
N LYS A 282 -9.45 -9.02 -10.90
CA LYS A 282 -8.67 -9.81 -9.93
C LYS A 282 -9.53 -10.73 -9.08
N LEU A 283 -10.79 -10.36 -8.87
CA LEU A 283 -11.73 -11.08 -8.01
C LEU A 283 -12.59 -12.09 -8.76
N LYS A 284 -12.34 -12.34 -10.05
CA LYS A 284 -13.05 -13.37 -10.84
C LYS A 284 -13.02 -14.76 -10.21
N ASP A 285 -11.92 -15.09 -9.53
CA ASP A 285 -11.76 -16.38 -8.83
C ASP A 285 -12.47 -16.41 -7.45
N TYR A 286 -13.08 -15.28 -7.02
CA TYR A 286 -13.72 -15.08 -5.73
C TYR A 286 -15.16 -14.51 -5.88
N PRO A 287 -16.12 -15.31 -6.40
CA PRO A 287 -17.45 -14.82 -6.81
C PRO A 287 -18.29 -14.21 -5.68
N SER A 288 -18.10 -14.63 -4.42
CA SER A 288 -18.79 -14.02 -3.27
C SER A 288 -18.33 -12.58 -2.98
N LEU A 289 -17.04 -12.29 -3.16
CA LEU A 289 -16.50 -10.94 -2.99
C LEU A 289 -16.87 -10.06 -4.19
N LEU A 290 -16.88 -10.64 -5.39
CA LEU A 290 -17.25 -9.93 -6.62
C LEU A 290 -18.71 -9.45 -6.58
N ALA A 291 -19.66 -10.31 -6.17
CA ALA A 291 -21.08 -9.93 -6.06
C ALA A 291 -21.30 -8.75 -5.10
N THR A 292 -20.59 -8.74 -3.97
CA THR A 292 -20.66 -7.64 -2.99
C THR A 292 -20.17 -6.30 -3.57
N LEU A 293 -19.19 -6.34 -4.47
CA LEU A 293 -18.66 -5.16 -5.16
C LEU A 293 -19.53 -4.70 -6.35
N GLU A 294 -20.39 -5.55 -6.87
CA GLU A 294 -21.27 -5.23 -8.00
C GLU A 294 -22.62 -4.65 -7.57
N GLU A 295 -23.13 -5.01 -6.40
CA GLU A 295 -24.43 -4.58 -5.89
C GLU A 295 -24.42 -3.21 -5.18
N GLY A 296 -23.25 -2.65 -4.85
CA GLY A 296 -23.11 -1.40 -4.09
C GLY A 296 -22.52 -0.22 -4.89
N ASP A 297 -22.50 0.95 -4.26
CA ASP A 297 -21.76 2.12 -4.75
C ASP A 297 -20.25 1.82 -4.81
N ASN A 298 -19.55 2.48 -5.75
CA ASN A 298 -18.11 2.31 -5.90
C ASN A 298 -17.37 2.76 -4.61
N PRO A 299 -16.73 1.84 -3.85
CA PRO A 299 -16.10 2.18 -2.59
C PRO A 299 -14.68 2.74 -2.77
N TYR A 300 -14.18 2.78 -4.00
CA TYR A 300 -12.82 3.23 -4.30
C TYR A 300 -12.78 4.75 -4.54
N PRO A 301 -11.77 5.44 -4.02
CA PRO A 301 -11.50 6.83 -4.37
C PRO A 301 -10.68 6.92 -5.67
N ASP A 302 -10.60 8.12 -6.23
CA ASP A 302 -9.60 8.43 -7.24
C ASP A 302 -8.18 8.35 -6.68
N SER A 303 -7.18 8.09 -7.52
CA SER A 303 -5.80 8.01 -7.07
C SER A 303 -4.76 8.46 -8.09
N PHE A 304 -3.61 8.88 -7.57
CA PHE A 304 -2.40 9.16 -8.34
C PHE A 304 -1.35 8.10 -8.01
N VAL A 305 -0.96 7.33 -9.01
CA VAL A 305 0.20 6.41 -8.93
C VAL A 305 1.44 7.21 -9.29
N ILE A 306 2.31 7.40 -8.31
CA ILE A 306 3.50 8.26 -8.40
C ILE A 306 4.74 7.37 -8.38
N THR A 307 5.46 7.37 -9.49
CA THR A 307 6.74 6.70 -9.62
C THR A 307 7.86 7.63 -9.17
N TYR A 308 8.67 7.22 -8.20
CA TYR A 308 9.76 8.03 -7.66
C TYR A 308 11.15 7.58 -8.17
N LYS A 309 12.11 8.51 -8.17
CA LYS A 309 13.47 8.30 -8.69
C LYS A 309 14.34 7.51 -7.72
N ASP A 310 14.32 7.90 -6.45
CA ASP A 310 15.23 7.41 -5.42
C ASP A 310 14.50 6.96 -4.15
N ASN A 311 14.93 5.82 -3.62
CA ASN A 311 14.41 5.23 -2.39
C ASN A 311 14.88 5.97 -1.14
N ALA A 312 16.04 6.64 -1.14
CA ALA A 312 16.52 7.35 0.05
C ALA A 312 15.67 8.58 0.38
N SER A 313 15.08 9.20 -0.64
CA SER A 313 14.23 10.39 -0.49
C SER A 313 12.73 10.11 -0.48
N VAL A 314 12.32 8.83 -0.49
CA VAL A 314 10.91 8.43 -0.59
C VAL A 314 10.08 8.84 0.63
N SER A 315 10.67 8.80 1.83
CA SER A 315 9.96 9.15 3.07
C SER A 315 9.61 10.64 3.13
N ALA A 316 10.49 11.50 2.61
CA ALA A 316 10.25 12.94 2.48
C ALA A 316 9.12 13.23 1.48
N LEU A 317 9.17 12.57 0.31
CA LEU A 317 8.10 12.65 -0.70
C LEU A 317 6.75 12.19 -0.12
N ASN A 318 6.72 11.06 0.59
CA ASN A 318 5.50 10.54 1.23
C ASN A 318 4.90 11.55 2.24
N LEU A 319 5.75 12.26 2.99
CA LEU A 319 5.29 13.29 3.93
C LEU A 319 4.75 14.53 3.22
N GLN A 320 5.40 14.97 2.14
CA GLN A 320 4.89 16.06 1.29
C GLN A 320 3.52 15.71 0.69
N LEU A 321 3.35 14.48 0.19
CA LEU A 321 2.08 14.00 -0.37
C LEU A 321 0.94 14.00 0.66
N LYS A 322 1.21 13.60 1.91
CA LYS A 322 0.22 13.64 3.00
C LYS A 322 -0.23 15.04 3.38
N ASN A 323 0.57 16.07 3.10
CA ASN A 323 0.27 17.46 3.41
C ASN A 323 -0.45 18.19 2.26
N ILE A 324 -0.63 17.54 1.11
CA ILE A 324 -1.41 18.11 0.02
C ILE A 324 -2.89 17.99 0.37
N ASP A 325 -3.54 19.14 0.50
CA ASP A 325 -4.99 19.22 0.65
C ASP A 325 -5.72 18.46 -0.47
N GLY A 326 -6.66 17.60 -0.08
CA GLY A 326 -7.36 16.64 -0.96
C GLY A 326 -6.77 15.22 -1.00
N ILE A 327 -5.52 15.01 -0.56
CA ILE A 327 -4.94 13.66 -0.39
C ILE A 327 -5.19 13.20 1.04
N TYR A 328 -6.06 12.21 1.23
CA TYR A 328 -6.42 11.73 2.57
C TYR A 328 -5.57 10.53 3.02
N LYS A 329 -5.00 9.78 2.05
CA LYS A 329 -4.24 8.58 2.33
C LYS A 329 -3.15 8.37 1.29
N THR A 330 -1.97 7.97 1.75
CA THR A 330 -0.90 7.49 0.88
C THR A 330 -0.57 6.03 1.23
N ARG A 331 -0.26 5.24 0.22
CA ARG A 331 0.31 3.90 0.37
C ARG A 331 1.70 3.90 -0.25
N CYS A 332 2.70 3.89 0.62
CA CYS A 332 4.10 3.77 0.26
C CYS A 332 4.57 2.34 0.54
N ARG A 333 5.07 1.63 -0.48
CA ARG A 333 5.62 0.28 -0.29
C ARG A 333 6.92 0.29 0.52
N ALA A 334 7.67 1.39 0.47
CA ALA A 334 8.92 1.54 1.22
C ALA A 334 8.69 1.50 2.75
N ASP A 335 7.62 2.13 3.25
CA ASP A 335 7.28 2.09 4.69
C ASP A 335 7.02 0.64 5.16
N ILE A 336 6.35 -0.16 4.33
CA ILE A 336 6.10 -1.59 4.61
C ILE A 336 7.44 -2.36 4.60
N ALA A 337 8.29 -2.12 3.60
CA ALA A 337 9.59 -2.76 3.49
C ALA A 337 10.51 -2.40 4.66
N GLU A 338 10.47 -1.16 5.14
CA GLU A 338 11.23 -0.70 6.30
C GLU A 338 10.76 -1.41 7.58
N ASN A 339 9.45 -1.48 7.81
CA ASN A 339 8.88 -2.20 8.96
C ASN A 339 9.26 -3.69 8.95
N ILE A 340 9.19 -4.35 7.78
CA ILE A 340 9.61 -5.75 7.63
C ILE A 340 11.12 -5.87 7.85
N GLN A 341 11.93 -4.91 7.38
CA GLN A 341 13.38 -4.90 7.59
C GLN A 341 13.74 -4.73 9.09
N ASN A 342 13.03 -3.88 9.81
CA ASN A 342 13.22 -3.68 11.25
C ASN A 342 12.81 -4.95 12.03
N LEU A 343 11.68 -5.56 11.67
CA LEU A 343 11.26 -6.85 12.22
C LEU A 343 12.29 -7.96 11.93
N LYS A 344 12.78 -8.04 10.69
CA LYS A 344 13.85 -8.98 10.29
C LYS A 344 15.10 -8.79 11.14
N ASN A 345 15.55 -7.55 11.32
CA ASN A 345 16.74 -7.25 12.12
C ASN A 345 16.56 -7.67 13.58
N GLY A 346 15.37 -7.47 14.16
CA GLY A 346 15.02 -7.97 15.50
C GLY A 346 15.06 -9.50 15.59
N ILE A 347 14.50 -10.20 14.60
CA ILE A 347 14.56 -11.67 14.52
C ILE A 347 16.03 -12.13 14.39
N ILE A 348 16.83 -11.55 13.48
CA ILE A 348 18.24 -11.90 13.29
C ILE A 348 19.04 -11.72 14.59
N LEU A 349 18.78 -10.65 15.36
CA LEU A 349 19.45 -10.42 16.64
C LEU A 349 19.24 -11.60 17.61
N ILE A 350 17.98 -11.99 17.83
CA ILE A 350 17.61 -13.08 18.73
C ILE A 350 18.21 -14.40 18.25
N PHE A 351 18.08 -14.69 16.96
CA PHE A 351 18.55 -15.95 16.38
C PHE A 351 20.06 -16.04 16.29
N THR A 352 20.79 -14.93 16.18
CA THR A 352 22.26 -14.94 16.22
C THR A 352 22.75 -15.46 17.58
N TRP A 353 22.16 -14.99 18.67
CA TRP A 353 22.45 -15.49 20.02
C TRP A 353 22.04 -16.96 20.17
N PHE A 354 20.86 -17.32 19.67
CA PHE A 354 20.39 -18.70 19.69
C PHE A 354 21.31 -19.64 18.91
N MET A 355 21.78 -19.24 17.73
CA MET A 355 22.78 -19.98 16.94
C MET A 355 24.10 -20.13 17.70
N ALA A 356 24.57 -19.09 18.38
CA ALA A 356 25.78 -19.18 19.22
C ALA A 356 25.63 -20.22 20.33
N ILE A 357 24.46 -20.29 20.97
CA ILE A 357 24.16 -21.31 21.99
C ILE A 357 24.15 -22.71 21.37
N LEU A 358 23.47 -22.91 20.24
CA LEU A 358 23.45 -24.21 19.54
C LEU A 358 24.84 -24.65 19.09
N PHE A 359 25.68 -23.71 18.66
CA PHE A 359 27.07 -23.99 18.31
C PHE A 359 27.86 -24.50 19.52
N ILE A 360 27.72 -23.86 20.68
CA ILE A 360 28.35 -24.31 21.94
C ILE A 360 27.83 -25.70 22.35
N VAL A 361 26.52 -25.92 22.28
CA VAL A 361 25.90 -27.23 22.59
C VAL A 361 26.46 -28.32 21.68
N SER A 362 26.57 -28.06 20.37
CA SER A 362 27.11 -29.02 19.42
C SER A 362 28.57 -29.40 19.72
N ILE A 363 29.41 -28.42 20.07
CA ILE A 363 30.80 -28.66 20.47
C ILE A 363 30.84 -29.51 21.74
N PHE A 364 29.98 -29.22 22.72
CA PHE A 364 29.91 -29.98 23.98
C PHE A 364 29.58 -31.45 23.76
N VAL A 365 28.63 -31.75 22.86
CA VAL A 365 28.27 -33.13 22.50
C VAL A 365 29.46 -33.85 21.87
N ILE A 366 30.15 -33.22 20.93
CA ILE A 366 31.35 -33.80 20.30
C ILE A 366 32.46 -34.03 21.34
N ILE A 367 32.67 -33.10 22.28
CA ILE A 367 33.65 -33.27 23.36
C ILE A 367 33.37 -34.55 24.15
N ASN A 368 32.11 -34.78 24.54
CA ASN A 368 31.73 -35.94 25.33
C ASN A 368 31.93 -37.25 24.57
N THR A 369 31.62 -37.25 23.29
CA THR A 369 31.75 -38.44 22.44
C THR A 369 33.21 -38.80 22.19
N VAL A 370 34.04 -37.81 21.85
CA VAL A 370 35.48 -38.02 21.67
C VAL A 370 36.14 -38.43 23.00
N LYS A 371 35.72 -37.83 24.12
CA LYS A 371 36.21 -38.21 25.45
C LYS A 371 35.97 -39.70 25.74
N LEU A 372 34.76 -40.20 25.49
CA LEU A 372 34.45 -41.62 25.71
C LEU A 372 35.19 -42.54 24.73
N ALA A 373 35.36 -42.10 23.47
CA ALA A 373 36.18 -42.82 22.49
C ALA A 373 37.65 -42.96 22.93
N VAL A 374 38.23 -41.88 23.48
CA VAL A 374 39.60 -41.88 24.03
C VAL A 374 39.73 -42.83 25.22
N VAL A 375 38.79 -42.80 26.17
CA VAL A 375 38.80 -43.70 27.34
C VAL A 375 38.74 -45.18 26.91
N GLY A 376 37.88 -45.50 25.93
CA GLY A 376 37.79 -46.84 25.35
C GLY A 376 39.06 -47.32 24.63
N ARG A 377 40.01 -46.42 24.36
CA ARG A 377 41.32 -46.73 23.74
C ARG A 377 42.50 -46.41 24.65
N SER A 378 42.27 -46.17 25.93
CA SER A 378 43.30 -45.81 26.91
C SER A 378 44.48 -46.78 26.93
N LYS A 379 44.23 -48.10 26.93
CA LYS A 379 45.28 -49.13 26.89
C LYS A 379 46.14 -49.06 25.62
N GLU A 380 45.51 -48.91 24.45
CA GLU A 380 46.20 -48.76 23.16
C GLU A 380 47.06 -47.47 23.14
N ILE A 381 46.50 -46.36 23.63
CA ILE A 381 47.17 -45.07 23.72
C ILE A 381 48.40 -45.15 24.64
N THR A 382 48.29 -45.83 25.78
CA THR A 382 49.40 -46.03 26.71
C THR A 382 50.55 -46.82 26.07
N ILE A 383 50.25 -47.90 25.33
CA ILE A 383 51.28 -48.68 24.61
C ILE A 383 51.95 -47.80 23.54
N MET A 384 51.18 -47.04 22.76
CA MET A 384 51.72 -46.13 21.75
C MET A 384 52.63 -45.05 22.35
N ARG A 385 52.31 -44.53 23.55
CA ARG A 385 53.17 -43.61 24.30
C ARG A 385 54.50 -44.25 24.69
N TYR A 386 54.49 -45.50 25.18
CA TYR A 386 55.72 -46.22 25.55
C TYR A 386 56.65 -46.52 24.38
N VAL A 387 56.10 -46.73 23.18
CA VAL A 387 56.87 -46.95 21.94
C VAL A 387 57.35 -45.63 21.31
N GLY A 388 57.06 -44.48 21.93
CA GLY A 388 57.54 -43.16 21.50
C GLY A 388 56.71 -42.50 20.38
N ALA A 389 55.44 -42.87 20.23
CA ALA A 389 54.55 -42.21 19.26
C ALA A 389 54.35 -40.72 19.61
N THR A 390 54.35 -39.85 18.59
CA THR A 390 54.17 -38.40 18.79
C THR A 390 52.74 -38.08 19.26
N LYS A 391 52.57 -37.01 20.06
CA LYS A 391 51.25 -36.58 20.56
C LYS A 391 50.23 -36.35 19.43
N TRP A 392 50.69 -35.85 18.28
CA TRP A 392 49.85 -35.64 17.10
C TRP A 392 49.43 -36.96 16.43
N PHE A 393 50.33 -37.95 16.37
CA PHE A 393 50.00 -39.27 15.82
C PHE A 393 48.91 -39.98 16.63
N ILE A 394 48.92 -39.80 17.96
CA ILE A 394 47.90 -40.35 18.87
C ILE A 394 46.57 -39.60 18.75
N ALA A 395 46.61 -38.28 18.52
CA ALA A 395 45.42 -37.43 18.45
C ALA A 395 44.65 -37.52 17.13
N LEU A 396 45.36 -37.68 16.00
CA LEU A 396 44.79 -37.56 14.66
C LEU A 396 43.56 -38.46 14.38
N PRO A 397 43.54 -39.76 14.78
CA PRO A 397 42.36 -40.60 14.57
C PRO A 397 41.08 -40.03 15.20
N PHE A 398 41.20 -39.43 16.39
CA PHE A 398 40.06 -38.86 17.12
C PHE A 398 39.62 -37.50 16.55
N GLU A 399 40.56 -36.72 16.01
CA GLU A 399 40.23 -35.47 15.30
C GLU A 399 39.47 -35.75 14.00
N LEU A 400 39.91 -36.77 13.26
CA LEU A 400 39.21 -37.24 12.06
C LEU A 400 37.84 -37.84 12.41
N GLU A 401 37.71 -38.56 13.53
CA GLU A 401 36.42 -39.08 14.00
C GLU A 401 35.40 -37.95 14.21
N GLY A 402 35.79 -36.88 14.90
CA GLY A 402 34.95 -35.69 15.09
C GLY A 402 34.56 -35.01 13.77
N ILE A 403 35.52 -34.83 12.85
CA ILE A 403 35.25 -34.25 11.53
C ILE A 403 34.28 -35.12 10.73
N ILE A 404 34.46 -36.45 10.71
CA ILE A 404 33.60 -37.36 9.95
C ILE A 404 32.17 -37.34 10.50
N ILE A 405 32.01 -37.34 11.83
CA ILE A 405 30.70 -37.17 12.48
C ILE A 405 30.05 -35.86 12.02
N GLY A 406 30.80 -34.76 12.08
CA GLY A 406 30.35 -33.43 11.67
C GLY A 406 29.92 -33.36 10.20
N LEU A 407 30.72 -33.93 9.30
CA LEU A 407 30.43 -34.00 7.86
C LEU A 407 29.19 -34.85 7.59
N PHE A 408 29.07 -36.01 8.23
CA PHE A 408 27.93 -36.90 8.02
C PHE A 408 26.63 -36.25 8.50
N SER A 409 26.64 -35.63 9.68
CA SER A 409 25.50 -34.83 10.17
C SER A 409 25.16 -33.67 9.24
N GLY A 410 26.16 -32.95 8.71
CA GLY A 410 25.93 -31.84 7.78
C GLY A 410 25.31 -32.27 6.46
N LEU A 411 25.79 -33.37 5.88
CA LEU A 411 25.21 -33.94 4.66
C LEU A 411 23.79 -34.43 4.89
N ALA A 412 23.56 -35.17 5.99
CA ALA A 412 22.23 -35.66 6.32
C ALA A 412 21.24 -34.51 6.62
N ALA A 413 21.70 -33.46 7.31
CA ALA A 413 20.91 -32.25 7.54
C ALA A 413 20.54 -31.56 6.22
N PHE A 414 21.48 -31.43 5.27
CA PHE A 414 21.23 -30.83 3.96
C PHE A 414 20.15 -31.58 3.17
N PHE A 415 20.22 -32.91 3.09
CA PHE A 415 19.20 -33.69 2.38
C PHE A 415 17.82 -33.60 3.03
N LEU A 416 17.77 -33.61 4.36
CA LEU A 416 16.52 -33.44 5.08
C LEU A 416 15.94 -32.03 4.89
N GLN A 417 16.78 -31.00 4.92
CA GLN A 417 16.37 -29.63 4.62
C GLN A 417 15.90 -29.46 3.19
N TRP A 418 16.56 -30.08 2.21
CA TRP A 418 16.11 -30.09 0.82
C TRP A 418 14.70 -30.65 0.69
N TYR A 419 14.44 -31.79 1.33
CA TYR A 419 13.12 -32.41 1.34
C TYR A 419 12.06 -31.53 2.01
N MET A 420 12.37 -31.00 3.21
CA MET A 420 11.45 -30.12 3.95
C MET A 420 11.16 -28.82 3.20
N TYR A 421 12.19 -28.18 2.63
CA TYR A 421 12.04 -26.94 1.89
C TYR A 421 11.22 -27.13 0.61
N GLY A 422 11.45 -28.23 -0.13
CA GLY A 422 10.65 -28.57 -1.30
C GLY A 422 9.18 -28.80 -0.99
N TYR A 423 8.87 -29.38 0.17
CA TYR A 423 7.49 -29.52 0.65
C TYR A 423 6.86 -28.16 0.96
N VAL A 424 7.55 -27.31 1.72
CA VAL A 424 7.07 -25.96 2.05
C VAL A 424 6.88 -25.10 0.80
N GLN A 425 7.81 -25.16 -0.16
CA GLN A 425 7.70 -24.40 -1.41
C GLN A 425 6.43 -24.76 -2.19
N LYS A 426 6.06 -26.04 -2.26
CA LYS A 426 4.82 -26.48 -2.92
C LYS A 426 3.57 -25.98 -2.19
N MET A 427 3.56 -26.09 -0.86
CA MET A 427 2.44 -25.63 -0.03
C MET A 427 2.20 -24.13 -0.20
N VAL A 428 3.27 -23.32 -0.06
CA VAL A 428 3.17 -21.85 -0.18
C VAL A 428 2.74 -21.43 -1.58
N MET A 429 3.29 -22.03 -2.64
CA MET A 429 2.93 -21.67 -4.02
C MET A 429 1.51 -22.08 -4.42
N THR A 430 0.90 -23.04 -3.72
CA THR A 430 -0.47 -23.50 -4.02
C THR A 430 -1.51 -22.69 -3.23
N ASP A 431 -1.22 -22.40 -1.96
CA ASP A 431 -2.23 -21.86 -1.03
C ASP A 431 -2.02 -20.37 -0.69
N ILE A 432 -0.82 -19.80 -0.91
CA ILE A 432 -0.46 -18.44 -0.52
C ILE A 432 0.17 -17.69 -1.70
N GLN A 433 -0.67 -17.11 -2.56
CA GLN A 433 -0.22 -16.34 -3.73
C GLN A 433 0.50 -15.03 -3.38
N MET A 434 0.39 -14.55 -2.14
CA MET A 434 0.97 -13.27 -1.69
C MET A 434 2.48 -13.35 -1.39
N ILE A 435 3.03 -14.55 -1.13
CA ILE A 435 4.43 -14.74 -0.71
C ILE A 435 5.14 -15.62 -1.72
N LYS A 436 6.20 -15.11 -2.35
CA LYS A 436 7.04 -15.91 -3.24
C LYS A 436 8.20 -16.52 -2.46
N VAL A 437 8.39 -17.82 -2.63
CA VAL A 437 9.52 -18.56 -2.06
C VAL A 437 10.66 -18.62 -3.07
N MET A 438 11.88 -18.30 -2.65
CA MET A 438 13.06 -18.38 -3.51
C MET A 438 13.25 -19.84 -3.99
N PRO A 439 13.53 -20.09 -5.28
CA PRO A 439 13.79 -21.44 -5.76
C PRO A 439 14.95 -22.09 -5.01
N PHE A 440 14.79 -23.35 -4.57
CA PHE A 440 15.86 -24.08 -3.86
C PHE A 440 17.17 -24.18 -4.67
N GLY A 441 17.06 -24.13 -6.00
CA GLY A 441 18.20 -24.14 -6.92
C GLY A 441 19.24 -23.05 -6.63
N ASP A 442 18.78 -21.87 -6.17
CA ASP A 442 19.63 -20.71 -5.93
C ASP A 442 20.33 -20.78 -4.56
N ILE A 443 19.67 -21.39 -3.56
CA ILE A 443 20.20 -21.48 -2.19
C ILE A 443 20.99 -22.76 -1.90
N ARG A 444 20.84 -23.82 -2.70
CA ARG A 444 21.39 -25.16 -2.40
C ARG A 444 22.90 -25.18 -2.18
N ILE A 445 23.67 -24.39 -2.94
CA ILE A 445 25.14 -24.39 -2.86
C ILE A 445 25.59 -23.73 -1.56
N ILE A 446 24.98 -22.59 -1.22
CA ILE A 446 25.28 -21.85 0.02
C ILE A 446 24.89 -22.69 1.23
N LEU A 447 23.72 -23.33 1.21
CA LEU A 447 23.25 -24.20 2.29
C LEU A 447 24.16 -25.41 2.48
N LEU A 448 24.51 -26.12 1.39
CA LEU A 448 25.43 -27.27 1.46
C LEU A 448 26.79 -26.87 2.00
N ALA A 449 27.36 -25.76 1.50
CA ALA A 449 28.63 -25.24 1.98
C ALA A 449 28.54 -24.89 3.47
N GLY A 450 27.47 -24.24 3.92
CA GLY A 450 27.22 -23.92 5.32
C GLY A 450 27.16 -25.18 6.21
N CYS A 451 26.35 -26.18 5.84
CA CYS A 451 26.22 -27.43 6.59
C CYS A 451 27.54 -28.20 6.69
N VAL A 452 28.29 -28.30 5.58
CA VAL A 452 29.59 -28.98 5.53
C VAL A 452 30.64 -28.25 6.35
N VAL A 453 30.76 -26.92 6.19
CA VAL A 453 31.76 -26.11 6.89
C VAL A 453 31.46 -26.06 8.38
N ILE A 454 30.23 -25.73 8.79
CA ILE A 454 29.86 -25.66 10.20
C ILE A 454 29.95 -27.03 10.86
N GLY A 455 29.49 -28.09 10.18
CA GLY A 455 29.61 -29.48 10.65
C GLY A 455 31.07 -29.91 10.86
N ALA A 456 31.93 -29.70 9.85
CA ALA A 456 33.36 -30.02 9.97
C ALA A 456 34.07 -29.19 11.04
N LEU A 457 33.76 -27.89 11.14
CA LEU A 457 34.35 -26.99 12.13
C LEU A 457 33.96 -27.38 13.56
N THR A 458 32.69 -27.65 13.82
CA THR A 458 32.21 -28.11 15.14
C THR A 458 32.85 -29.44 15.53
N GLY A 459 32.93 -30.39 14.60
CA GLY A 459 33.61 -31.67 14.78
C GLY A 459 35.10 -31.53 15.08
N PHE A 460 35.81 -30.67 14.35
CA PHE A 460 37.22 -30.39 14.56
C PHE A 460 37.49 -29.69 15.88
N ILE A 461 36.74 -28.63 16.20
CA ILE A 461 36.93 -27.84 17.43
C ILE A 461 36.63 -28.71 18.65
N GLY A 462 35.51 -29.43 18.65
CA GLY A 462 35.12 -30.30 19.77
C GLY A 462 36.14 -31.41 20.03
N SER A 463 36.60 -32.10 18.98
CA SER A 463 37.61 -33.15 19.13
C SER A 463 38.95 -32.61 19.61
N ARG A 464 39.41 -31.47 19.08
CA ARG A 464 40.67 -30.83 19.49
C ARG A 464 40.65 -30.40 20.97
N ILE A 465 39.53 -29.87 21.46
CA ILE A 465 39.36 -29.50 22.87
C ILE A 465 39.39 -30.74 23.77
N ALA A 466 38.66 -31.80 23.41
CA ALA A 466 38.60 -33.04 24.18
C ALA A 466 39.99 -33.67 24.36
N ILE A 467 40.75 -33.78 23.26
CA ILE A 467 42.06 -34.45 23.26
C ILE A 467 43.10 -33.65 24.05
N ARG A 468 43.12 -32.30 23.92
CA ARG A 468 44.08 -31.44 24.65
C ARG A 468 44.00 -31.63 26.16
N LYS A 469 42.78 -31.83 26.69
CA LYS A 469 42.57 -32.04 28.13
C LYS A 469 43.13 -33.38 28.60
N TYR A 470 42.98 -34.44 27.81
CA TYR A 470 43.37 -35.81 28.19
C TYR A 470 44.81 -36.19 27.84
N LEU A 471 45.45 -35.53 26.86
CA LEU A 471 46.86 -35.78 26.55
C LEU A 471 47.84 -35.03 27.46
N LYS A 472 47.35 -34.11 28.31
CA LYS A 472 48.15 -33.45 29.36
C LYS A 472 48.18 -34.25 30.67
N ALA A 473 47.27 -35.20 30.85
CA ALA A 473 47.31 -36.22 31.89
C ALA A 473 48.01 -37.48 31.35
#